data_AF-A0A316YRS2-F1
#
_entry.id   AF-A0A316YRS2-F1
#
_cell.length_a   1.000
_cell.length_b   1.000
_cell.length_c   1.000
_cell.angle_alpha   90.00
_cell.angle_beta   90.00
_cell.angle_gamma   90.00
#
_symmetry.space_group_name_H-M   'P 1'
#
loop_
_entity.id
_entity.type
_entity.pdbx_description
1 polymer ?
#
loop_
_entity_poly.entity_id
_entity_poly.type
_entity_poly.pdbx_seq_one_letter_code
_entity_poly.pdbx_strand_id
1 'polypeptide(L)'
;MPKDQAKQQQPSRKGKATWRKNIDLAPVEERLEIQRQAESLGLAGGVGQAGDLFVEDRKGDEALLARQRKNRRGLKSLEVLNRDAVGVPAVLSRKEKGSLGGKTPEERSGMSAKQIAKLRRMTGRQTGPFGAVVEQSQEDKEEQRAKADIKVAEYDVWGAESPRVHVKPLKHDVEKRRLPDVPLPLPDPGQSYNPPAEAHDALLEKAMKVAEDEENERLKHREWKRKWDAGGEYARQEEEEGKNVMGMRVDGEDDDDKEPDDEQAEVEALTTRKEPKRKTKAQRARSLKHKEAERQRLLQKSIKSTHQAIQSLPSLKKSLAKAAEEKQEAAQQRREAKLKRLERRVGRFELPKEEHEVQLGEELSEGLRGLKPEGNLIRDRIHHFAKRGLVEPRAPSTKEPRRAATKTYETHAYKRFH
;
A
#
# COMPACT_ATOMS: atom_id res chain seq x y z
N MET A 1 60.75 -25.23 -18.00
CA MET A 1 61.32 -24.48 -19.14
C MET A 1 60.40 -23.31 -19.44
N PRO A 2 60.81 -22.06 -19.18
CA PRO A 2 60.02 -20.91 -19.62
C PRO A 2 60.11 -20.85 -21.16
N LYS A 3 58.96 -20.82 -21.84
CA LYS A 3 58.91 -20.60 -23.29
C LYS A 3 59.28 -19.15 -23.55
N ASP A 4 60.42 -18.94 -24.19
CA ASP A 4 60.84 -17.62 -24.70
C ASP A 4 59.73 -17.03 -25.55
N GLN A 5 59.13 -15.94 -25.08
CA GLN A 5 58.22 -15.14 -25.91
C GLN A 5 59.09 -14.40 -26.93
N ALA A 6 59.10 -14.90 -28.16
CA ALA A 6 59.77 -14.26 -29.27
C ALA A 6 59.30 -12.81 -29.40
N LYS A 7 60.23 -11.87 -29.21
CA LYS A 7 59.97 -10.42 -29.34
C LYS A 7 59.59 -10.14 -30.79
N GLN A 8 58.32 -9.80 -31.05
CA GLN A 8 57.87 -9.53 -32.41
C GLN A 8 58.60 -8.31 -33.00
N GLN A 9 59.26 -8.53 -34.15
CA GLN A 9 59.94 -7.49 -34.93
C GLN A 9 58.93 -6.42 -35.33
N GLN A 10 59.14 -5.16 -34.92
CA GLN A 10 58.24 -4.07 -35.25
C GLN A 10 58.46 -3.64 -36.71
N PRO A 11 57.51 -3.85 -37.64
CA PRO A 11 57.66 -3.41 -39.02
C PRO A 11 57.66 -1.88 -39.12
N SER A 12 58.41 -1.34 -40.09
CA SER A 12 58.53 0.10 -40.35
C SER A 12 57.16 0.77 -40.48
N ARG A 13 56.99 1.91 -39.79
CA ARG A 13 55.77 2.74 -39.78
C ARG A 13 55.97 4.07 -40.48
N LYS A 14 56.92 4.16 -41.41
CA LYS A 14 57.27 5.42 -42.08
C LYS A 14 56.26 5.73 -43.20
N GLY A 15 55.18 6.43 -42.84
CA GLY A 15 54.15 6.91 -43.76
C GLY A 15 52.77 6.34 -43.48
N LYS A 16 51.71 7.05 -43.92
CA LYS A 16 50.31 6.72 -43.60
C LYS A 16 49.85 5.39 -44.18
N ALA A 17 50.33 5.03 -45.38
CA ALA A 17 49.97 3.77 -46.04
C ALA A 17 50.57 2.54 -45.35
N THR A 18 51.84 2.62 -44.94
CA THR A 18 52.52 1.59 -44.15
C THR A 18 51.99 1.50 -42.73
N TRP A 19 51.57 2.62 -42.13
CA TRP A 19 50.99 2.62 -40.79
C TRP A 19 49.68 1.82 -40.73
N ARG A 20 48.80 1.97 -41.73
CA ARG A 20 47.55 1.21 -41.81
C ARG A 20 47.73 -0.30 -41.99
N LYS A 21 48.82 -0.74 -42.61
CA LYS A 21 49.08 -2.16 -42.88
C LYS A 21 49.78 -2.89 -41.74
N ASN A 22 50.51 -2.13 -40.91
CA ASN A 22 51.47 -2.67 -39.94
C ASN A 22 51.04 -2.45 -38.48
N ILE A 23 49.85 -1.89 -38.24
CA ILE A 23 49.22 -1.90 -36.91
C ILE A 23 48.26 -3.07 -36.89
N ASP A 24 48.48 -3.99 -35.97
CA ASP A 24 47.49 -5.00 -35.65
C ASP A 24 46.45 -4.39 -34.69
N LEU A 25 45.20 -4.32 -35.15
CA LEU A 25 44.05 -3.86 -34.38
C LEU A 25 43.23 -5.03 -33.81
N ALA A 26 43.55 -6.28 -34.18
CA ALA A 26 42.79 -7.45 -33.74
C ALA A 26 42.63 -7.54 -32.21
N PRO A 27 43.66 -7.26 -31.37
CA PRO A 27 43.48 -7.29 -29.91
C PRO A 27 42.53 -6.22 -29.37
N VAL A 28 42.39 -5.10 -30.09
CA VAL A 28 41.48 -4.00 -29.72
C VAL A 28 40.07 -4.32 -30.18
N GLU A 29 39.93 -4.86 -31.39
CA GLU A 29 38.64 -5.30 -31.95
C GLU A 29 38.05 -6.45 -31.13
N GLU A 30 38.84 -7.47 -30.77
CA GLU A 30 38.41 -8.58 -29.91
C GLU A 30 37.91 -8.08 -28.55
N ARG A 31 38.61 -7.11 -27.94
CA ARG A 31 38.17 -6.49 -26.68
C ARG A 31 36.84 -5.74 -26.81
N LEU A 32 36.64 -5.02 -27.91
CA LEU A 32 35.38 -4.32 -28.18
C LEU A 32 34.25 -5.29 -28.52
N GLU A 33 34.54 -6.40 -29.21
CA GLU A 33 33.59 -7.48 -29.50
C GLU A 33 33.10 -8.14 -28.20
N ILE A 34 34.04 -8.46 -27.29
CA ILE A 34 33.72 -9.00 -25.96
C ILE A 34 32.85 -8.01 -25.17
N GLN A 35 33.16 -6.70 -25.24
CA GLN A 35 32.36 -5.68 -24.58
C GLN A 35 30.94 -5.60 -25.16
N ARG A 36 30.77 -5.62 -26.48
CA ARG A 36 29.44 -5.64 -27.13
C ARG A 36 28.65 -6.91 -26.80
N GLN A 37 29.32 -8.07 -26.75
CA GLN A 37 28.69 -9.32 -26.32
C GLN A 37 28.23 -9.24 -24.87
N ALA A 38 29.04 -8.67 -23.98
CA ALA A 38 28.66 -8.42 -22.59
C ALA A 38 27.47 -7.44 -22.48
N GLU A 39 27.45 -6.37 -23.28
CA GLU A 39 26.33 -5.43 -23.37
C GLU A 39 25.05 -6.12 -23.88
N SER A 40 25.15 -6.98 -24.90
CA SER A 40 24.02 -7.77 -25.41
C SER A 40 23.47 -8.76 -24.38
N LEU A 41 24.32 -9.26 -23.48
CA LEU A 41 23.93 -10.13 -22.37
C LEU A 41 23.51 -9.35 -21.11
N GLY A 42 23.53 -8.00 -21.16
CA GLY A 42 23.14 -7.13 -20.05
C GLY A 42 24.17 -6.99 -18.93
N LEU A 43 25.40 -7.46 -19.12
CA LEU A 43 26.52 -7.36 -18.17
C LEU A 43 27.35 -6.07 -18.36
N ALA A 44 26.68 -4.94 -18.60
CA ALA A 44 27.33 -3.64 -18.75
C ALA A 44 27.82 -3.12 -17.38
N GLY A 45 28.94 -3.65 -16.90
CA GLY A 45 29.48 -3.31 -15.57
C GLY A 45 30.68 -4.15 -15.14
N GLY A 46 31.68 -4.31 -16.00
CA GLY A 46 32.94 -4.98 -15.66
C GLY A 46 32.84 -6.51 -15.58
N VAL A 47 33.78 -7.20 -16.20
CA VAL A 47 33.92 -8.67 -16.12
C VAL A 47 34.50 -9.04 -14.75
N GLY A 48 33.72 -8.82 -13.69
CA GLY A 48 33.98 -9.38 -12.36
C GLY A 48 33.27 -10.72 -12.24
N GLN A 49 33.92 -11.73 -11.65
CA GLN A 49 33.21 -12.96 -11.26
C GLN A 49 32.03 -12.59 -10.34
N ALA A 50 30.90 -13.27 -10.49
CA ALA A 50 29.65 -12.95 -9.80
C ALA A 50 29.77 -12.81 -8.25
N GLY A 51 30.80 -13.41 -7.64
CA GLY A 51 31.07 -13.30 -6.21
C GLY A 51 31.68 -11.96 -5.76
N ASP A 52 32.22 -11.15 -6.66
CA ASP A 52 32.83 -9.85 -6.33
C ASP A 52 31.83 -8.68 -6.50
N LEU A 53 30.73 -8.93 -7.23
CA LEU A 53 29.65 -7.95 -7.48
C LEU A 53 28.62 -7.92 -6.36
N PHE A 54 28.51 -9.00 -5.58
CA PHE A 54 27.53 -9.14 -4.51
C PHE A 54 28.17 -9.73 -3.26
N VAL A 55 28.22 -8.92 -2.20
CA VAL A 55 28.48 -9.40 -0.84
C VAL A 55 27.11 -9.62 -0.19
N GLU A 56 26.79 -10.88 0.17
CA GLU A 56 25.62 -11.19 0.99
C GLU A 56 25.83 -10.63 2.40
N ASP A 57 25.37 -9.40 2.64
CA ASP A 57 25.37 -8.83 3.98
C ASP A 57 24.26 -9.45 4.82
N ARG A 58 24.64 -10.46 5.62
CA ARG A 58 23.73 -11.17 6.55
C ARG A 58 23.50 -10.41 7.86
N LYS A 59 24.14 -9.26 8.07
CA LYS A 59 23.93 -8.41 9.25
C LYS A 59 23.35 -7.08 8.80
N GLY A 60 22.06 -6.86 9.06
CA GLY A 60 21.44 -5.58 8.74
C GLY A 60 22.17 -4.43 9.44
N ASP A 61 22.52 -3.39 8.69
CA ASP A 61 23.14 -2.17 9.18
C ASP A 61 22.41 -1.63 10.42
N GLU A 62 22.98 -1.86 11.60
CA GLU A 62 22.42 -1.40 12.87
C GLU A 62 22.28 0.13 12.89
N ALA A 63 23.12 0.84 12.15
CA ALA A 63 23.04 2.29 11.97
C ALA A 63 21.80 2.73 11.17
N LEU A 64 21.42 1.99 10.13
CA LEU A 64 20.20 2.24 9.36
C LEU A 64 18.95 1.89 10.18
N LEU A 65 18.97 0.78 10.91
CA LEU A 65 17.88 0.42 11.83
C LEU A 65 17.75 1.44 12.97
N ALA A 66 18.86 1.95 13.52
CA ALA A 66 18.86 3.00 14.52
C ALA A 66 18.33 4.34 13.96
N ARG A 67 18.70 4.71 12.72
CA ARG A 67 18.15 5.88 12.02
C ARG A 67 16.66 5.73 11.73
N GLN A 68 16.21 4.56 11.29
CA GLN A 68 14.79 4.29 11.07
C GLN A 68 13.99 4.30 12.38
N ARG A 69 14.56 3.80 13.49
CA ARG A 69 13.98 3.90 14.84
C ARG A 69 13.86 5.35 15.31
N LYS A 70 14.83 6.21 15.00
CA LYS A 70 14.78 7.66 15.29
C LYS A 70 13.78 8.41 14.41
N ASN A 71 13.60 8.00 13.16
CA ASN A 71 12.74 8.68 12.18
C ASN A 71 11.29 8.17 12.15
N ARG A 72 10.99 7.03 12.77
CA ARG A 72 9.61 6.59 13.02
C ARG A 72 8.99 7.46 14.10
N ARG A 73 8.39 8.57 13.68
CA ARG A 73 7.40 9.28 14.50
C ARG A 73 6.33 8.27 14.90
N GLY A 74 6.05 8.15 16.19
CA GLY A 74 4.97 7.30 16.68
C GLY A 74 3.63 7.71 16.06
N LEU A 75 2.65 6.81 16.08
CA LEU A 75 1.28 7.17 15.67
C LEU A 75 0.84 8.44 16.42
N LYS A 76 0.33 9.42 15.68
CA LYS A 76 -0.12 10.71 16.24
C LYS A 76 -1.08 10.55 17.42
N SER A 77 -1.91 9.51 17.41
CA SER A 77 -2.81 9.17 18.52
C SER A 77 -2.09 8.73 19.79
N LEU A 78 -1.03 7.92 19.67
CA LEU A 78 -0.19 7.52 20.80
C LEU A 78 0.68 8.68 21.30
N GLU A 79 1.13 9.57 20.42
CA GLU A 79 1.85 10.79 20.80
C GLU A 79 0.94 11.75 21.60
N VAL A 80 -0.34 11.88 21.23
CA VAL A 80 -1.34 12.66 21.96
C VAL A 80 -1.63 12.03 23.33
N LEU A 81 -1.88 10.72 23.38
CA LEU A 81 -2.12 10.02 24.66
C LEU A 81 -0.92 10.09 25.61
N ASN A 82 0.31 10.00 25.09
CA ASN A 82 1.52 10.14 25.90
C ASN A 82 1.76 11.60 26.34
N ARG A 83 1.35 12.59 25.53
CA ARG A 83 1.35 14.01 25.91
C ARG A 83 0.35 14.31 27.01
N ASP A 84 -0.81 13.66 26.98
CA ASP A 84 -1.86 13.84 27.99
C ASP A 84 -1.54 13.06 29.29
N ALA A 85 -0.80 11.94 29.18
CA ALA A 85 -0.32 11.16 30.32
C ALA A 85 0.88 11.80 31.04
N VAL A 86 1.75 12.53 30.32
CA VAL A 86 2.80 13.36 30.92
C VAL A 86 2.18 14.72 31.20
N GLY A 87 1.62 14.87 32.41
CA GLY A 87 0.83 16.03 32.83
C GLY A 87 1.28 17.35 32.22
N VAL A 88 0.37 18.00 31.50
CA VAL A 88 0.55 19.29 30.85
C VAL A 88 1.22 20.26 31.84
N PRO A 89 2.45 20.75 31.58
CA PRO A 89 3.04 21.75 32.44
C PRO A 89 2.14 22.98 32.42
N ALA A 90 1.74 23.45 33.61
CA ALA A 90 0.83 24.56 33.76
C ALA A 90 1.27 25.74 32.87
N VAL A 91 0.38 26.17 31.98
CA VAL A 91 0.56 27.40 31.21
C VAL A 91 0.53 28.53 32.23
N LEU A 92 1.71 29.00 32.64
CA LEU A 92 1.86 30.21 33.43
C LEU A 92 1.40 31.39 32.57
N SER A 93 0.11 31.73 32.65
CA SER A 93 -0.36 33.02 32.19
C SER A 93 0.31 34.08 33.05
N ARG A 94 1.03 35.01 32.40
CA ARG A 94 1.78 36.15 32.98
C ARG A 94 3.28 35.87 33.21
N LYS A 95 4.09 36.32 32.25
CA LYS A 95 5.48 36.72 32.54
C LYS A 95 5.41 37.96 33.42
N GLU A 96 5.46 37.78 34.72
CA GLU A 96 5.91 38.82 35.64
C GLU A 96 7.32 39.24 35.19
N LYS A 97 7.52 40.53 34.89
CA LYS A 97 8.87 41.10 34.75
C LYS A 97 9.49 41.08 36.15
N GLY A 98 10.07 39.94 36.51
CA GLY A 98 10.85 39.78 37.72
C GLY A 98 12.03 40.75 37.70
N SER A 99 11.96 41.76 38.55
CA SER A 99 13.05 42.66 38.92
C SER A 99 14.14 41.89 39.68
N LEU A 100 14.91 41.09 38.95
CA LEU A 100 16.20 40.58 39.41
C LEU A 100 17.24 41.01 38.38
N GLY A 101 18.19 41.85 38.81
CA GLY A 101 19.06 42.68 38.00
C GLY A 101 20.09 41.93 37.17
N GLY A 102 19.65 41.17 36.17
CA GLY A 102 20.50 40.64 35.12
C GLY A 102 20.55 41.61 33.94
N LYS A 103 21.73 42.20 33.70
CA LYS A 103 22.02 43.00 32.50
C LYS A 103 21.50 42.30 31.24
N THR A 104 20.82 43.05 30.38
CA THR A 104 20.34 42.54 29.09
C THR A 104 21.53 42.09 28.23
N PRO A 105 21.32 41.18 27.24
CA PRO A 105 22.41 40.73 26.36
C PRO A 105 23.11 41.88 25.60
N GLU A 106 22.41 42.98 25.37
CA GLU A 106 22.95 44.20 24.75
C GLU A 106 23.92 44.92 25.70
N GLU A 107 23.58 45.04 26.98
CA GLU A 107 24.44 45.63 28.01
C GLU A 107 25.65 44.76 28.37
N ARG A 108 25.57 43.44 28.19
CA ARG A 108 26.70 42.51 28.41
C ARG A 108 27.73 42.51 27.29
N SER A 109 27.30 42.75 26.05
CA SER A 109 28.15 42.68 24.86
C SER A 109 28.56 44.04 24.30
N GLY A 110 27.92 45.14 24.74
CA GLY A 110 28.20 46.50 24.28
C GLY A 110 27.84 46.74 22.80
N MET A 111 27.14 45.80 22.15
CA MET A 111 26.74 45.87 20.75
C MET A 111 25.22 45.93 20.65
N SER A 112 24.69 46.70 19.69
CA SER A 112 23.25 46.70 19.45
C SER A 112 22.76 45.33 18.98
N ALA A 113 21.52 44.94 19.30
CA ALA A 113 20.95 43.67 18.81
C ALA A 113 21.07 43.48 17.29
N LYS A 114 21.07 44.57 16.50
CA LYS A 114 21.28 44.52 15.05
C LYS A 114 22.69 44.08 14.67
N GLN A 115 23.72 44.54 15.38
CA GLN A 115 25.10 44.11 15.17
C GLN A 115 25.32 42.66 15.61
N ILE A 116 24.72 42.24 16.72
CA ILE A 116 24.78 40.84 17.19
C ILE A 116 24.09 39.91 16.18
N ALA A 117 22.94 40.30 15.64
CA ALA A 117 22.25 39.55 14.60
C ALA A 117 23.06 39.49 13.29
N LYS A 118 23.73 40.58 12.91
CA LYS A 118 24.62 40.63 11.74
C LYS A 118 25.84 39.73 11.93
N LEU A 119 26.48 39.76 13.10
CA LEU A 119 27.62 38.90 13.44
C LEU A 119 27.22 37.42 13.39
N ARG A 120 26.07 37.06 13.98
CA ARG A 120 25.53 35.69 13.94
C ARG A 120 25.26 35.20 12.52
N ARG A 121 24.78 36.08 11.62
CA ARG A 121 24.63 35.77 10.19
C ARG A 121 25.97 35.56 9.50
N MET A 122 27.01 36.36 9.81
CA MET A 122 28.35 36.20 9.23
C MET A 122 29.05 34.92 9.71
N THR A 123 28.83 34.51 10.97
CA THR A 123 29.37 33.26 11.52
C THR A 123 28.51 32.03 11.17
N GLY A 124 27.49 32.18 10.31
CA GLY A 124 26.65 31.08 9.83
C GLY A 124 25.66 30.49 10.86
N ARG A 125 25.48 31.12 12.02
CA ARG A 125 24.54 30.68 13.05
C ARG A 125 23.21 31.41 12.87
N GLN A 126 22.31 30.82 12.10
CA GLN A 126 20.95 31.35 11.98
C GLN A 126 20.06 30.88 13.14
N THR A 127 19.24 31.80 13.63
CA THR A 127 18.22 31.53 14.64
C THR A 127 16.92 31.16 13.91
N GLY A 128 16.42 29.94 14.14
CA GLY A 128 15.17 29.45 13.56
C GLY A 128 13.91 30.07 14.19
N PRO A 129 12.70 29.69 13.73
CA PRO A 129 11.43 30.40 14.03
C PRO A 129 10.97 30.40 15.51
N PHE A 130 11.75 29.83 16.42
CA PHE A 130 11.46 29.78 17.87
C PHE A 130 12.70 30.08 18.73
N GLY A 131 13.71 30.77 18.20
CA GLY A 131 14.91 31.12 18.96
C GLY A 131 15.97 30.00 19.05
N ALA A 132 15.71 28.83 18.48
CA ALA A 132 16.69 27.74 18.41
C ALA A 132 17.81 28.07 17.41
N VAL A 133 19.07 27.94 17.83
CA VAL A 133 20.24 28.08 16.96
C VAL A 133 20.34 26.81 16.12
N VAL A 134 20.19 26.93 14.80
CA VAL A 134 20.34 25.81 13.87
C VAL A 134 21.72 25.93 13.24
N GLU A 135 22.62 25.02 13.60
CA GLU A 135 23.94 24.90 12.99
C GLU A 135 23.79 24.04 11.73
N GLN A 136 23.76 24.66 10.55
CA GLN A 136 23.71 23.94 9.28
C GLN A 136 25.11 23.41 8.97
N SER A 137 25.25 22.09 8.82
CA SER A 137 26.50 21.44 8.45
C SER A 137 26.94 21.88 7.04
N GLN A 138 28.23 21.77 6.73
CA GLN A 138 28.74 22.09 5.38
C GLN A 138 28.15 21.15 4.32
N GLU A 139 27.87 19.90 4.70
CA GLU A 139 27.23 18.88 3.85
C GLU A 139 25.82 19.31 3.39
N ASP A 140 25.02 19.91 4.27
CA ASP A 140 23.68 20.42 3.93
C ASP A 140 23.74 21.55 2.88
N LYS A 141 24.82 22.35 2.88
CA LYS A 141 25.03 23.44 1.92
C LYS A 141 25.51 22.92 0.57
N GLU A 142 26.35 21.90 0.55
CA GLU A 142 26.83 21.28 -0.68
C GLU A 142 25.73 20.48 -1.38
N GLU A 143 24.89 19.77 -0.63
CA GLU A 143 23.72 19.09 -1.19
C GLU A 143 22.72 20.06 -1.82
N GLN A 144 22.50 21.23 -1.22
CA GLN A 144 21.61 22.25 -1.78
C GLN A 144 22.18 22.90 -3.05
N ARG A 145 23.51 23.02 -3.16
CA ARG A 145 24.20 23.50 -4.37
C ARG A 145 24.20 22.45 -5.48
N ALA A 146 24.49 21.19 -5.16
CA ALA A 146 24.47 20.08 -6.10
C ALA A 146 23.07 19.83 -6.69
N LYS A 147 22.00 20.04 -5.90
CA LYS A 147 20.60 19.95 -6.37
C LYS A 147 20.18 21.11 -7.29
N ALA A 148 20.96 22.19 -7.37
CA ALA A 148 20.64 23.37 -8.18
C ALA A 148 21.36 23.38 -9.55
N ASP A 149 22.44 22.62 -9.74
CA ASP A 149 23.39 22.80 -10.85
C ASP A 149 23.43 21.64 -11.87
N ILE A 150 22.32 20.95 -12.16
CA ILE A 150 22.26 20.08 -13.34
C ILE A 150 21.82 20.91 -14.55
N LYS A 151 22.80 21.50 -15.25
CA LYS A 151 22.59 22.22 -16.52
C LYS A 151 22.75 21.23 -17.67
N VAL A 152 21.64 20.69 -18.16
CA VAL A 152 21.63 19.91 -19.41
C VAL A 152 21.78 20.89 -20.57
N ALA A 153 22.91 20.81 -21.28
CA ALA A 153 23.12 21.57 -22.51
C ALA A 153 22.55 20.75 -23.67
N GLU A 154 21.31 21.03 -24.09
CA GLU A 154 20.84 20.62 -25.41
C GLU A 154 21.58 21.48 -26.45
N TYR A 155 22.45 20.83 -27.22
CA TYR A 155 23.20 21.47 -28.29
C TYR A 155 22.35 21.43 -29.56
N ASP A 156 21.67 22.54 -29.86
CA ASP A 156 21.03 22.73 -31.16
C ASP A 156 22.11 23.02 -32.20
N VAL A 157 22.24 22.12 -33.18
CA VAL A 157 23.28 22.18 -34.23
C VAL A 157 22.99 23.29 -35.25
N TRP A 158 21.78 23.88 -35.27
CA TRP A 158 21.34 24.77 -36.36
C TRP A 158 20.73 26.12 -35.95
N GLY A 159 20.77 26.53 -34.68
CA GLY A 159 20.08 27.74 -34.23
C GLY A 159 20.85 28.60 -33.24
N ALA A 160 20.97 29.89 -33.55
CA ALA A 160 21.66 30.90 -32.74
C ALA A 160 21.23 30.92 -31.26
N GLU A 161 22.22 31.12 -30.38
CA GLU A 161 22.16 31.29 -28.92
C GLU A 161 20.76 31.34 -28.30
N SER A 162 20.25 30.18 -27.88
CA SER A 162 19.04 30.12 -27.06
C SER A 162 19.37 30.52 -25.61
N PRO A 163 18.57 31.38 -24.95
CA PRO A 163 18.79 31.73 -23.56
C PRO A 163 18.68 30.47 -22.69
N ARG A 164 19.67 30.22 -21.84
CA ARG A 164 19.72 29.06 -20.94
C ARG A 164 18.62 29.15 -19.88
N VAL A 165 17.40 28.70 -20.23
CA VAL A 165 16.28 28.63 -19.30
C VAL A 165 16.58 27.54 -18.27
N HIS A 166 16.66 27.92 -17.00
CA HIS A 166 16.78 26.97 -15.90
C HIS A 166 15.43 26.29 -15.69
N VAL A 167 15.18 25.19 -16.38
CA VAL A 167 14.04 24.33 -16.10
C VAL A 167 14.40 23.49 -14.88
N LYS A 168 13.80 23.78 -13.72
CA LYS A 168 13.91 22.89 -12.56
C LYS A 168 13.31 21.54 -12.99
N PRO A 169 14.07 20.43 -13.02
CA PRO A 169 13.46 19.13 -13.28
C PRO A 169 12.41 18.92 -12.19
N LEU A 170 11.16 18.73 -12.60
CA LEU A 170 10.11 18.39 -11.66
C LEU A 170 10.54 17.09 -11.00
N LYS A 171 10.77 17.11 -9.69
CA LYS A 171 11.04 15.90 -8.90
C LYS A 171 9.77 15.08 -8.93
N HIS A 172 9.59 14.32 -9.99
CA HIS A 172 8.58 13.30 -10.01
C HIS A 172 9.08 12.19 -9.09
N ASP A 173 8.66 12.24 -7.83
CA ASP A 173 8.50 11.04 -7.02
C ASP A 173 7.40 10.21 -7.70
N VAL A 174 7.69 9.66 -8.88
CA VAL A 174 6.90 8.55 -9.39
C VAL A 174 7.27 7.42 -8.45
N GLU A 175 6.52 7.29 -7.36
CA GLU A 175 6.34 5.98 -6.76
C GLU A 175 5.99 5.08 -7.93
N LYS A 176 6.97 4.31 -8.41
CA LYS A 176 6.76 3.29 -9.43
C LYS A 176 5.76 2.37 -8.77
N ARG A 177 4.47 2.62 -9.00
CA ARG A 177 3.39 1.72 -8.64
C ARG A 177 3.90 0.39 -9.14
N ARG A 178 4.11 -0.56 -8.22
CA ARG A 178 4.53 -1.91 -8.56
C ARG A 178 3.35 -2.50 -9.32
N LEU A 179 3.30 -2.18 -10.61
CA LEU A 179 2.41 -2.82 -11.55
C LEU A 179 2.71 -4.31 -11.42
N PRO A 180 1.68 -5.16 -11.41
CA PRO A 180 1.90 -6.59 -11.45
C PRO A 180 2.71 -6.90 -12.72
N ASP A 181 3.96 -7.29 -12.54
CA ASP A 181 4.87 -7.65 -13.62
C ASP A 181 4.52 -9.06 -14.08
N VAL A 182 3.33 -9.17 -14.70
CA VAL A 182 2.84 -10.43 -15.25
C VAL A 182 3.59 -10.65 -16.56
N PRO A 183 4.49 -11.64 -16.67
CA PRO A 183 5.17 -11.94 -17.92
C PRO A 183 4.13 -12.29 -18.99
N LEU A 184 4.48 -12.10 -20.27
CA LEU A 184 3.61 -12.59 -21.33
C LEU A 184 3.50 -14.12 -21.17
N PRO A 185 2.29 -14.70 -21.18
CA PRO A 185 2.11 -16.13 -21.05
C PRO A 185 2.78 -16.81 -22.23
N LEU A 186 3.45 -17.91 -21.93
CA LEU A 186 3.94 -18.80 -22.96
C LEU A 186 2.73 -19.53 -23.56
N PRO A 187 2.68 -19.73 -24.89
CA PRO A 187 1.64 -20.51 -25.52
C PRO A 187 1.67 -21.95 -25.00
N ASP A 188 0.50 -22.59 -24.89
CA ASP A 188 0.40 -23.99 -24.50
C ASP A 188 0.94 -24.89 -25.64
N PRO A 189 1.67 -25.97 -25.35
CA PRO A 189 2.18 -26.88 -26.38
C PRO A 189 1.08 -27.46 -27.28
N GLY A 190 -0.15 -27.62 -26.76
CA GLY A 190 -1.32 -28.07 -27.51
C GLY A 190 -1.82 -27.08 -28.57
N GLN A 191 -1.40 -25.80 -28.50
CA GLN A 191 -1.72 -24.78 -29.51
C GLN A 191 -0.76 -24.78 -30.71
N SER A 192 0.25 -25.65 -30.68
CA SER A 192 1.12 -25.80 -31.84
C SER A 192 0.34 -26.33 -33.04
N TYR A 193 0.83 -26.01 -34.23
CA TYR A 193 0.22 -26.40 -35.48
C TYR A 193 0.08 -27.93 -35.66
N ASN A 194 1.01 -28.70 -35.10
CA ASN A 194 0.99 -30.17 -35.08
C ASN A 194 1.35 -30.66 -33.68
N PRO A 195 0.40 -30.58 -32.73
CA PRO A 195 0.62 -30.93 -31.34
C PRO A 195 0.64 -32.45 -31.16
N PRO A 196 1.37 -32.98 -30.16
CA PRO A 196 1.16 -34.35 -29.74
C PRO A 196 -0.26 -34.51 -29.16
N ALA A 197 -0.91 -35.64 -29.43
CA ALA A 197 -2.31 -35.88 -29.05
C ALA A 197 -2.59 -35.59 -27.57
N GLU A 198 -1.71 -36.05 -26.67
CA GLU A 198 -1.84 -35.82 -25.23
C GLU A 198 -1.85 -34.33 -24.84
N ALA A 199 -1.05 -33.50 -25.52
CA ALA A 199 -1.01 -32.06 -25.24
C ALA A 199 -2.23 -31.33 -25.81
N HIS A 200 -2.74 -31.76 -26.96
CA HIS A 200 -3.95 -31.22 -27.56
C HIS A 200 -5.19 -31.57 -26.71
N ASP A 201 -5.30 -32.83 -26.28
CA ASP A 201 -6.36 -33.28 -25.37
C ASP A 201 -6.32 -32.50 -24.05
N ALA A 202 -5.14 -32.32 -23.47
CA ALA A 202 -4.99 -31.53 -22.24
C ALA A 202 -5.40 -30.06 -22.42
N LEU A 203 -5.18 -29.47 -23.60
CA LEU A 203 -5.63 -28.12 -23.92
C LEU A 203 -7.16 -28.07 -24.11
N LEU A 204 -7.74 -29.05 -24.81
CA LEU A 204 -9.18 -29.19 -24.97
C LEU A 204 -9.88 -29.36 -23.62
N GLU A 205 -9.35 -30.19 -22.72
CA GLU A 205 -9.89 -30.35 -21.37
C GLU A 205 -9.90 -29.04 -20.58
N LYS A 206 -8.85 -28.21 -20.71
CA LYS A 206 -8.80 -26.89 -20.06
C LYS A 206 -9.87 -25.97 -20.63
N ALA A 207 -10.00 -25.92 -21.96
CA ALA A 207 -11.00 -25.10 -22.64
C ALA A 207 -12.43 -25.56 -22.31
N MET A 208 -12.67 -26.88 -22.28
CA MET A 208 -13.93 -27.48 -21.87
C MET A 208 -14.33 -27.07 -20.46
N LYS A 209 -13.42 -27.16 -19.48
CA LYS A 209 -13.69 -26.75 -18.10
C LYS A 209 -14.12 -25.29 -18.01
N VAL A 210 -13.44 -24.40 -18.74
CA VAL A 210 -13.81 -22.98 -18.78
C VAL A 210 -15.18 -22.77 -19.44
N ALA A 211 -15.45 -23.45 -20.56
CA ALA A 211 -16.75 -23.38 -21.23
C ALA A 211 -17.89 -23.94 -20.36
N GLU A 212 -17.66 -25.03 -19.65
CA GLU A 212 -18.60 -25.61 -18.67
C GLU A 212 -18.90 -24.63 -17.54
N ASP A 213 -17.88 -23.95 -17.00
CA ASP A 213 -18.05 -22.94 -15.96
C ASP A 213 -18.90 -21.76 -16.45
N GLU A 214 -18.65 -21.27 -17.66
CA GLU A 214 -19.44 -20.20 -18.28
C GLU A 214 -20.90 -20.61 -18.55
N GLU A 215 -21.11 -21.83 -19.03
CA GLU A 215 -22.44 -22.39 -19.26
C GLU A 215 -23.20 -22.56 -17.94
N ASN A 216 -22.52 -23.05 -16.90
CA ASN A 216 -23.08 -23.17 -15.56
C ASN A 216 -23.43 -21.80 -14.97
N GLU A 217 -22.59 -20.78 -15.15
CA GLU A 217 -22.89 -19.40 -14.76
C GLU A 217 -24.14 -18.87 -15.51
N ARG A 218 -24.24 -19.15 -16.81
CA ARG A 218 -25.39 -18.79 -17.64
C ARG A 218 -26.68 -19.46 -17.18
N LEU A 219 -26.63 -20.77 -16.87
CA LEU A 219 -27.76 -21.54 -16.36
C LEU A 219 -28.21 -21.04 -14.99
N LYS A 220 -27.27 -20.83 -14.06
CA LYS A 220 -27.55 -20.25 -12.74
C LYS A 220 -28.20 -18.88 -12.86
N HIS A 221 -27.70 -18.03 -13.75
CA HIS A 221 -28.30 -16.71 -14.00
C HIS A 221 -29.71 -16.82 -14.58
N ARG A 222 -29.94 -17.77 -15.51
CA ARG A 222 -31.27 -18.04 -16.08
C ARG A 222 -32.25 -18.54 -15.03
N GLU A 223 -31.83 -19.48 -14.19
CA GLU A 223 -32.64 -19.99 -13.09
C GLU A 223 -32.92 -18.92 -12.04
N TRP A 224 -31.92 -18.12 -11.67
CA TRP A 224 -32.09 -16.99 -10.77
C TRP A 224 -33.09 -15.99 -11.34
N LYS A 225 -32.96 -15.64 -12.63
CA LYS A 225 -33.90 -14.76 -13.32
C LYS A 225 -35.31 -15.35 -13.35
N ARG A 226 -35.46 -16.65 -13.64
CA ARG A 226 -36.76 -17.34 -13.59
C ARG A 226 -37.39 -17.25 -12.20
N LYS A 227 -36.61 -17.47 -11.13
CA LYS A 227 -37.08 -17.35 -9.74
C LYS A 227 -37.46 -15.91 -9.39
N TRP A 228 -36.67 -14.94 -9.85
CA TRP A 228 -36.94 -13.52 -9.68
C TRP A 228 -38.23 -13.10 -10.38
N ASP A 229 -38.40 -13.49 -11.64
CA ASP A 229 -39.58 -13.21 -12.45
C ASP A 229 -40.83 -13.88 -11.82
N ALA A 230 -40.73 -15.14 -11.38
CA ALA A 230 -41.81 -15.83 -10.68
C ALA A 230 -42.18 -15.18 -9.33
N GLY A 231 -41.20 -14.69 -8.57
CA GLY A 231 -41.45 -13.92 -7.35
C GLY A 231 -42.10 -12.56 -7.64
N GLY A 232 -41.74 -11.92 -8.74
CA GLY A 232 -42.39 -10.70 -9.22
C GLY A 232 -43.82 -10.92 -9.69
N GLU A 233 -44.11 -12.05 -10.35
CA GLU A 233 -45.47 -12.46 -10.69
C GLU A 233 -46.31 -12.76 -9.45
N TYR A 234 -45.75 -13.48 -8.47
CA TYR A 234 -46.42 -13.73 -7.18
C TYR A 234 -46.73 -12.41 -6.44
N ALA A 235 -45.77 -11.48 -6.39
CA ALA A 235 -45.97 -10.17 -5.76
C ALA A 235 -47.05 -9.34 -6.49
N ARG A 236 -47.11 -9.39 -7.82
CA ARG A 236 -48.19 -8.75 -8.59
C ARG A 236 -49.56 -9.40 -8.36
N GLN A 237 -49.60 -10.73 -8.28
CA GLN A 237 -50.83 -11.47 -7.97
C GLN A 237 -51.32 -11.17 -6.55
N GLU A 238 -50.41 -11.07 -5.58
CA GLU A 238 -50.74 -10.72 -4.19
C GLU A 238 -51.23 -9.26 -4.05
N GLU A 239 -50.68 -8.34 -4.85
CA GLU A 239 -51.16 -6.95 -4.97
C GLU A 239 -52.56 -6.90 -5.59
N GLU A 240 -52.85 -7.70 -6.62
CA GLU A 240 -54.19 -7.86 -7.20
C GLU A 240 -55.18 -8.54 -6.25
N GLU A 241 -54.72 -9.48 -5.42
CA GLU A 241 -55.52 -10.15 -4.38
C GLU A 241 -55.74 -9.29 -3.11
N GLY A 242 -55.17 -8.07 -3.05
CA GLY A 242 -55.40 -7.11 -1.97
C GLY A 242 -54.93 -7.58 -0.58
N LYS A 243 -54.06 -8.58 -0.50
CA LYS A 243 -53.48 -9.04 0.77
C LYS A 243 -52.28 -8.17 1.11
N ASN A 244 -52.57 -7.14 1.89
CA ASN A 244 -51.63 -6.26 2.59
C ASN A 244 -50.21 -6.83 2.78
N VAL A 245 -49.21 -6.12 2.26
CA VAL A 245 -47.87 -6.16 2.83
C VAL A 245 -47.94 -5.48 4.21
N MET A 246 -48.08 -6.28 5.26
CA MET A 246 -47.89 -5.86 6.65
C MET A 246 -46.52 -5.17 6.77
N GLY A 247 -46.53 -3.86 6.99
CA GLY A 247 -45.35 -3.15 7.43
C GLY A 247 -44.85 -3.78 8.73
N MET A 248 -43.56 -4.10 8.78
CA MET A 248 -42.85 -4.54 9.97
C MET A 248 -43.23 -3.61 11.14
N ARG A 249 -44.05 -4.09 12.09
CA ARG A 249 -44.13 -3.44 13.40
C ARG A 249 -42.79 -3.68 14.06
N VAL A 250 -42.00 -2.62 14.16
CA VAL A 250 -40.95 -2.54 15.16
C VAL A 250 -41.69 -2.53 16.49
N ASP A 251 -41.68 -3.67 17.20
CA ASP A 251 -42.00 -3.67 18.62
C ASP A 251 -41.02 -2.70 19.29
N GLY A 252 -41.49 -1.50 19.57
CA GLY A 252 -40.86 -0.66 20.57
C GLY A 252 -41.06 -1.37 21.89
N GLU A 253 -39.94 -1.77 22.51
CA GLU A 253 -39.89 -2.13 23.93
C GLU A 253 -40.50 -0.96 24.72
N ASP A 254 -41.78 -1.09 25.07
CA ASP A 254 -42.35 -0.41 26.21
C ASP A 254 -41.86 -1.19 27.43
N ASP A 255 -40.95 -0.53 28.15
CA ASP A 255 -40.45 -0.86 29.46
C ASP A 255 -41.62 -0.73 30.44
N ASP A 256 -42.47 -1.74 30.50
CA ASP A 256 -43.58 -1.81 31.45
C ASP A 256 -43.30 -2.91 32.48
N ASP A 257 -42.79 -2.44 33.61
CA ASP A 257 -42.83 -2.99 34.96
C ASP A 257 -43.40 -4.42 35.09
N LYS A 258 -42.49 -5.37 35.32
CA LYS A 258 -42.80 -6.62 36.02
C LYS A 258 -41.78 -6.88 37.13
N GLU A 259 -42.01 -6.21 38.27
CA GLU A 259 -41.67 -6.83 39.56
C GLU A 259 -42.61 -8.02 39.80
N PRO A 260 -42.12 -9.14 40.36
CA PRO A 260 -42.96 -10.25 40.76
C PRO A 260 -43.70 -9.91 42.06
N ASP A 261 -45.00 -10.13 42.02
CA ASP A 261 -45.85 -10.33 43.18
C ASP A 261 -45.48 -11.64 43.87
N ASP A 262 -45.26 -11.59 45.18
CA ASP A 262 -45.59 -12.66 46.12
C ASP A 262 -45.59 -12.07 47.54
N GLU A 263 -46.80 -11.69 47.93
CA GLU A 263 -47.47 -11.99 49.21
C GLU A 263 -46.64 -12.20 50.50
N GLN A 264 -47.01 -11.38 51.50
CA GLN A 264 -47.16 -11.72 52.92
C GLN A 264 -45.89 -12.02 53.73
N ALA A 265 -45.40 -11.00 54.44
CA ALA A 265 -45.14 -11.11 55.88
C ALA A 265 -45.03 -9.71 56.50
N GLU A 266 -45.86 -9.47 57.51
CA GLU A 266 -45.68 -8.52 58.62
C GLU A 266 -45.13 -7.11 58.33
N VAL A 267 -46.03 -6.15 58.52
CA VAL A 267 -45.69 -4.77 58.86
C VAL A 267 -45.05 -4.75 60.26
N GLU A 268 -43.79 -5.20 60.38
CA GLU A 268 -42.98 -4.89 61.55
C GLU A 268 -42.50 -3.45 61.46
N ALA A 269 -43.13 -2.62 62.28
CA ALA A 269 -42.77 -1.28 62.68
C ALA A 269 -41.35 -0.82 62.28
N LEU A 270 -41.28 0.35 61.65
CA LEU A 270 -40.11 1.23 61.68
C LEU A 270 -39.75 1.53 63.14
N THR A 271 -38.96 0.66 63.76
CA THR A 271 -38.39 0.92 65.06
C THR A 271 -37.43 2.10 64.91
N THR A 272 -37.71 3.16 65.66
CA THR A 272 -36.80 4.30 65.82
C THR A 272 -35.43 3.75 66.21
N ARG A 273 -34.43 3.94 65.35
CA ARG A 273 -33.06 3.47 65.59
C ARG A 273 -32.53 4.13 66.85
N LYS A 274 -32.56 3.40 67.97
CA LYS A 274 -31.93 3.83 69.23
C LYS A 274 -30.46 4.13 68.95
N GLU A 275 -30.00 5.31 69.36
CA GLU A 275 -28.59 5.70 69.26
C GLU A 275 -27.72 4.62 69.91
N PRO A 276 -26.65 4.15 69.23
CA PRO A 276 -25.88 3.03 69.71
C PRO A 276 -25.16 3.42 71.01
N LYS A 277 -25.56 2.77 72.12
CA LYS A 277 -24.91 2.93 73.43
C LYS A 277 -23.40 2.65 73.31
N ARG A 278 -22.59 3.44 74.03
CA ARG A 278 -21.11 3.38 73.99
C ARG A 278 -20.63 1.95 74.30
N LYS A 279 -19.94 1.33 73.33
CA LYS A 279 -19.44 -0.05 73.44
C LYS A 279 -18.51 -0.21 74.64
N THR A 280 -18.75 -1.25 75.43
CA THR A 280 -17.88 -1.66 76.54
C THR A 280 -16.53 -2.16 76.04
N LYS A 281 -15.49 -2.18 76.90
CA LYS A 281 -14.14 -2.63 76.52
C LYS A 281 -14.14 -4.06 75.96
N ALA A 282 -14.93 -4.96 76.54
CA ALA A 282 -15.12 -6.33 76.08
C ALA A 282 -15.82 -6.40 74.71
N GLN A 283 -16.85 -5.57 74.46
CA GLN A 283 -17.52 -5.50 73.15
C GLN A 283 -16.59 -4.94 72.06
N ARG A 284 -15.71 -3.98 72.38
CA ARG A 284 -14.67 -3.50 71.43
C ARG A 284 -13.68 -4.60 71.08
N ALA A 285 -13.16 -5.32 72.08
CA ALA A 285 -12.24 -6.45 71.85
C ALA A 285 -12.87 -7.56 70.99
N ARG A 286 -14.15 -7.92 71.26
CA ARG A 286 -14.90 -8.88 70.40
C ARG A 286 -15.10 -8.37 68.99
N SER A 287 -15.41 -7.08 68.81
CA SER A 287 -15.56 -6.48 67.48
C SER A 287 -14.25 -6.38 66.69
N LEU A 288 -13.12 -6.15 67.37
CA LEU A 288 -11.80 -6.16 66.75
C LEU A 288 -11.44 -7.57 66.27
N LYS A 289 -11.63 -8.60 67.12
CA LYS A 289 -11.45 -10.00 66.75
C LYS A 289 -12.33 -10.41 65.55
N HIS A 290 -13.59 -9.96 65.51
CA HIS A 290 -14.48 -10.22 64.38
C HIS A 290 -13.99 -9.55 63.09
N LYS A 291 -13.61 -8.28 63.15
CA LYS A 291 -13.05 -7.54 62.00
C LYS A 291 -11.75 -8.16 61.50
N GLU A 292 -10.89 -8.63 62.40
CA GLU A 292 -9.66 -9.34 62.04
C GLU A 292 -9.98 -10.69 61.37
N ALA A 293 -10.95 -11.44 61.88
CA ALA A 293 -11.40 -12.69 61.26
C ALA A 293 -12.03 -12.46 59.87
N GLU A 294 -12.82 -11.39 59.70
CA GLU A 294 -13.35 -10.98 58.39
C GLU A 294 -12.23 -10.60 57.43
N ARG A 295 -11.25 -9.81 57.89
CA ARG A 295 -10.07 -9.44 57.10
C ARG A 295 -9.29 -10.69 56.67
N GLN A 296 -9.07 -11.65 57.56
CA GLN A 296 -8.42 -12.92 57.24
C GLN A 296 -9.24 -13.74 56.24
N ARG A 297 -10.56 -13.81 56.39
CA ARG A 297 -11.45 -14.47 55.43
C ARG A 297 -11.38 -13.83 54.04
N LEU A 298 -11.38 -12.51 53.96
CA LEU A 298 -11.25 -11.77 52.70
C LEU A 298 -9.89 -12.01 52.05
N LEU A 299 -8.81 -11.99 52.85
CA LEU A 299 -7.47 -12.34 52.37
C LEU A 299 -7.42 -13.76 51.81
N GLN A 300 -7.95 -14.75 52.55
CA GLN A 300 -8.02 -16.13 52.06
C GLN A 300 -8.86 -16.26 50.77
N LYS A 301 -9.97 -15.54 50.65
CA LYS A 301 -10.77 -15.49 49.42
C LYS A 301 -9.96 -14.91 48.26
N SER A 302 -9.20 -13.82 48.47
CA SER A 302 -8.33 -13.22 47.45
C SER A 302 -7.20 -14.16 47.01
N ILE A 303 -6.58 -14.88 47.96
CA ILE A 303 -5.55 -15.89 47.67
C ILE A 303 -6.14 -17.06 46.87
N LYS A 304 -7.35 -17.53 47.22
CA LYS A 304 -8.03 -18.58 46.47
C LYS A 304 -8.38 -18.13 45.04
N SER A 305 -8.89 -16.91 44.88
CA SER A 305 -9.23 -16.35 43.56
C SER A 305 -7.99 -16.17 42.67
N THR A 306 -6.89 -15.65 43.23
CA THR A 306 -5.62 -15.52 42.50
C THR A 306 -5.04 -16.88 42.13
N HIS A 307 -5.11 -17.88 43.02
CA HIS A 307 -4.68 -19.24 42.71
C HIS A 307 -5.51 -19.87 41.56
N GLN A 308 -6.83 -19.69 41.58
CA GLN A 308 -7.71 -20.12 40.48
C GLN A 308 -7.35 -19.42 39.15
N ALA A 309 -7.06 -18.11 39.20
CA ALA A 309 -6.60 -17.37 38.02
C ALA A 309 -5.27 -17.92 37.49
N ILE A 310 -4.31 -18.21 38.36
CA ILE A 310 -3.01 -18.81 38.00
C ILE A 310 -3.21 -20.18 37.35
N GLN A 311 -4.08 -21.03 37.90
CA GLN A 311 -4.41 -22.34 37.34
C GLN A 311 -5.04 -22.24 35.94
N SER A 312 -5.79 -21.16 35.66
CA SER A 312 -6.38 -20.90 34.34
C SER A 312 -5.41 -20.27 33.32
N LEU A 313 -4.22 -19.81 33.72
CA LEU A 313 -3.28 -19.16 32.81
C LEU A 313 -2.87 -20.04 31.61
N PRO A 314 -2.62 -21.35 31.75
CA PRO A 314 -2.27 -22.20 30.61
C PRO A 314 -3.40 -22.33 29.59
N SER A 315 -4.67 -22.41 30.03
CA SER A 315 -5.81 -22.47 29.12
C SER A 315 -6.04 -21.13 28.43
N LEU A 316 -5.89 -20.02 29.15
CA LEU A 316 -5.94 -18.66 28.58
C LEU A 316 -4.81 -18.41 27.57
N LYS A 317 -3.59 -18.90 27.84
CA LYS A 317 -2.48 -18.83 26.87
C LYS A 317 -2.80 -19.59 25.60
N LYS A 318 -3.38 -20.80 25.72
CA LYS A 318 -3.80 -21.62 24.57
C LYS A 318 -4.93 -20.94 23.79
N SER A 319 -5.93 -20.38 24.46
CA SER A 319 -7.03 -19.68 23.78
C SER A 319 -6.57 -18.39 23.10
N LEU A 320 -5.68 -17.63 23.72
CA LEU A 320 -5.07 -16.45 23.10
C LEU A 320 -4.21 -16.80 21.89
N ALA A 321 -3.44 -17.89 21.95
CA ALA A 321 -2.66 -18.38 20.81
C ALA A 321 -3.57 -18.75 19.62
N LYS A 322 -4.62 -19.55 19.87
CA LYS A 322 -5.62 -19.90 18.85
C LYS A 322 -6.33 -18.66 18.27
N ALA A 323 -6.78 -17.75 19.11
CA ALA A 323 -7.42 -16.51 18.66
C ALA A 323 -6.47 -15.62 17.85
N ALA A 324 -5.16 -15.64 18.15
CA ALA A 324 -4.15 -14.94 17.37
C ALA A 324 -3.93 -15.60 16.01
N GLU A 325 -3.88 -16.93 15.93
CA GLU A 325 -3.79 -17.71 14.69
C GLU A 325 -5.02 -17.46 13.80
N GLU A 326 -6.22 -17.60 14.33
CA GLU A 326 -7.48 -17.32 13.61
C GLU A 326 -7.53 -15.88 13.07
N LYS A 327 -7.06 -14.91 13.87
CA LYS A 327 -6.99 -13.51 13.44
C LYS A 327 -5.96 -13.30 12.33
N GLN A 328 -4.84 -14.02 12.37
CA GLN A 328 -3.83 -13.99 11.30
C GLN A 328 -4.36 -14.62 10.02
N GLU A 329 -4.99 -15.79 10.10
CA GLU A 329 -5.62 -16.47 8.98
C GLU A 329 -6.72 -15.61 8.35
N ALA A 330 -7.62 -15.05 9.16
CA ALA A 330 -8.64 -14.12 8.68
C ALA A 330 -8.04 -12.87 8.02
N ALA A 331 -6.91 -12.35 8.53
CA ALA A 331 -6.20 -11.24 7.91
C ALA A 331 -5.54 -11.63 6.58
N GLN A 332 -4.99 -12.83 6.47
CA GLN A 332 -4.42 -13.39 5.24
C GLN A 332 -5.52 -13.61 4.19
N GLN A 333 -6.63 -14.27 4.56
CA GLN A 333 -7.79 -14.46 3.68
C GLN A 333 -8.36 -13.11 3.19
N ARG A 334 -8.45 -12.10 4.06
CA ARG A 334 -8.85 -10.73 3.68
C ARG A 334 -7.86 -10.09 2.70
N ARG A 335 -6.57 -10.34 2.85
CA ARG A 335 -5.53 -9.83 1.94
C ARG A 335 -5.61 -10.52 0.58
N GLU A 336 -5.76 -11.84 0.56
CA GLU A 336 -5.93 -12.64 -0.66
C GLU A 336 -7.21 -12.27 -1.40
N ALA A 337 -8.33 -12.12 -0.70
CA ALA A 337 -9.58 -11.67 -1.29
C ALA A 337 -9.47 -10.26 -1.91
N LYS A 338 -8.70 -9.36 -1.28
CA LYS A 338 -8.41 -8.04 -1.85
C LYS A 338 -7.56 -8.13 -3.12
N LEU A 339 -6.54 -9.00 -3.15
CA LEU A 339 -5.71 -9.23 -4.33
C LEU A 339 -6.55 -9.82 -5.48
N LYS A 340 -7.32 -10.88 -5.23
CA LYS A 340 -8.25 -11.48 -6.21
C LYS A 340 -9.27 -10.46 -6.74
N ARG A 341 -9.74 -9.54 -5.91
CA ARG A 341 -10.66 -8.47 -6.34
C ARG A 341 -9.97 -7.46 -7.26
N LEU A 342 -8.72 -7.09 -6.95
CA LEU A 342 -7.92 -6.19 -7.78
C LEU A 342 -7.53 -6.84 -9.12
N GLU A 343 -7.31 -8.15 -9.13
CA GLU A 343 -7.07 -8.95 -10.34
C GLU A 343 -8.31 -9.09 -11.22
N ARG A 344 -9.52 -9.04 -10.65
CA ARG A 344 -10.77 -9.12 -11.44
C ARG A 344 -11.29 -7.77 -11.91
N ARG A 345 -11.05 -6.69 -11.16
CA ARG A 345 -11.69 -5.40 -11.41
C ARG A 345 -10.78 -4.22 -11.12
N VAL A 346 -10.68 -3.33 -12.09
CA VAL A 346 -10.00 -2.03 -11.95
C VAL A 346 -11.06 -0.92 -11.98
N GLY A 347 -11.30 -0.32 -10.81
CA GLY A 347 -12.31 0.73 -10.66
C GLY A 347 -13.73 0.21 -10.92
N ARG A 348 -14.43 0.82 -11.89
CA ARG A 348 -15.81 0.44 -12.28
C ARG A 348 -15.85 -0.79 -13.18
N PHE A 349 -14.85 -0.96 -14.03
CA PHE A 349 -14.87 -1.97 -15.10
C PHE A 349 -14.14 -3.24 -14.68
N GLU A 350 -14.76 -4.36 -14.97
CA GLU A 350 -14.14 -5.68 -14.81
C GLU A 350 -13.14 -5.90 -15.94
N LEU A 351 -12.07 -6.62 -15.62
CA LEU A 351 -11.15 -7.11 -16.62
C LEU A 351 -11.93 -8.10 -17.51
N PRO A 352 -11.84 -7.98 -18.85
CA PRO A 352 -12.43 -8.97 -19.74
C PRO A 352 -11.99 -10.39 -19.36
N LYS A 353 -12.81 -11.41 -19.61
CA LYS A 353 -12.35 -12.80 -19.48
C LYS A 353 -11.43 -13.10 -20.67
N GLU A 354 -10.46 -13.99 -20.48
CA GLU A 354 -9.63 -14.47 -21.59
C GLU A 354 -10.44 -15.38 -22.50
N GLU A 355 -10.42 -15.10 -23.79
CA GLU A 355 -10.99 -15.97 -24.81
C GLU A 355 -10.01 -17.15 -25.00
N HIS A 356 -10.49 -18.38 -24.82
CA HIS A 356 -9.69 -19.58 -25.05
C HIS A 356 -9.92 -20.06 -26.48
N GLU A 357 -8.94 -19.78 -27.34
CA GLU A 357 -8.96 -20.17 -28.74
C GLU A 357 -8.21 -21.51 -28.89
N VAL A 358 -8.92 -22.54 -29.34
CA VAL A 358 -8.40 -23.90 -29.49
C VAL A 358 -8.99 -24.53 -30.75
N GLN A 359 -8.14 -25.12 -31.59
CA GLN A 359 -8.57 -25.85 -32.78
C GLN A 359 -9.19 -27.18 -32.37
N LEU A 360 -10.34 -27.52 -32.95
CA LEU A 360 -10.93 -28.85 -32.77
C LEU A 360 -10.12 -29.90 -33.55
N GLY A 361 -10.26 -31.18 -33.18
CA GLY A 361 -9.54 -32.27 -33.85
C GLY A 361 -9.85 -32.36 -35.36
N GLU A 362 -11.05 -31.96 -35.78
CA GLU A 362 -11.46 -31.90 -37.20
C GLU A 362 -10.86 -30.70 -37.95
N GLU A 363 -10.47 -29.66 -37.22
CA GLU A 363 -9.92 -28.41 -37.76
C GLU A 363 -8.40 -28.41 -37.80
N LEU A 364 -7.77 -29.35 -37.09
CA LEU A 364 -6.33 -29.53 -37.06
C LEU A 364 -5.81 -29.98 -38.44
N SER A 365 -5.14 -29.08 -39.14
CA SER A 365 -4.65 -29.33 -40.50
C SER A 365 -3.33 -30.10 -40.51
N GLU A 366 -3.17 -31.03 -41.46
CA GLU A 366 -1.92 -31.79 -41.66
C GLU A 366 -0.81 -30.99 -42.37
N GLY A 367 -1.15 -29.99 -43.20
CA GLY A 367 -0.19 -29.04 -43.85
C GLY A 367 -0.36 -27.54 -43.46
N LEU A 368 0.76 -26.79 -43.31
CA LEU A 368 0.77 -25.33 -42.97
C LEU A 368 -0.03 -24.47 -43.96
N ARG A 369 -0.24 -24.97 -45.19
CA ARG A 369 -1.05 -24.29 -46.21
C ARG A 369 -2.55 -24.33 -45.90
N GLY A 370 -3.00 -25.32 -45.12
CA GLY A 370 -4.38 -25.48 -44.67
C GLY A 370 -4.64 -24.87 -43.28
N LEU A 371 -3.61 -24.38 -42.59
CA LEU A 371 -3.74 -23.77 -41.28
C LEU A 371 -4.57 -22.49 -41.38
N LYS A 372 -5.69 -22.46 -40.69
CA LYS A 372 -6.45 -21.24 -40.47
C LYS A 372 -5.84 -20.52 -39.27
N PRO A 373 -5.33 -19.28 -39.43
CA PRO A 373 -4.90 -18.50 -38.28
C PRO A 373 -6.13 -18.17 -37.44
N GLU A 374 -6.09 -18.57 -36.17
CA GLU A 374 -7.09 -18.25 -35.19
C GLU A 374 -6.64 -17.04 -34.38
N GLY A 375 -7.64 -16.28 -33.92
CA GLY A 375 -7.45 -15.29 -32.87
C GLY A 375 -7.27 -13.84 -33.23
N ASN A 376 -7.43 -13.01 -32.20
CA ASN A 376 -7.23 -11.57 -32.31
C ASN A 376 -6.13 -11.08 -31.37
N LEU A 377 -4.90 -11.04 -31.91
CA LEU A 377 -3.69 -10.55 -31.24
C LEU A 377 -3.85 -9.16 -30.59
N ILE A 378 -4.70 -8.29 -31.16
CA ILE A 378 -4.93 -6.95 -30.59
C ILE A 378 -5.72 -7.08 -29.29
N ARG A 379 -6.75 -7.94 -29.25
CA ARG A 379 -7.52 -8.21 -28.02
C ARG A 379 -6.63 -8.82 -26.95
N ASP A 380 -5.79 -9.79 -27.30
CA ASP A 380 -4.86 -10.43 -26.35
C ASP A 380 -3.86 -9.45 -25.76
N ARG A 381 -3.29 -8.57 -26.59
CA ARG A 381 -2.35 -7.54 -26.12
C ARG A 381 -3.03 -6.52 -25.22
N ILE A 382 -4.23 -6.07 -25.59
CA ILE A 382 -5.01 -5.14 -24.75
C ILE A 382 -5.35 -5.82 -23.42
N HIS A 383 -5.72 -7.10 -23.45
CA HIS A 383 -5.99 -7.88 -22.25
C HIS A 383 -4.76 -7.98 -21.34
N HIS A 384 -3.59 -8.24 -21.92
CA HIS A 384 -2.32 -8.27 -21.18
C HIS A 384 -1.94 -6.92 -20.59
N PHE A 385 -2.13 -5.82 -21.33
CA PHE A 385 -1.92 -4.48 -20.80
C PHE A 385 -2.87 -4.16 -19.65
N ALA A 386 -4.11 -4.63 -19.73
CA ALA A 386 -5.07 -4.48 -18.66
C ALA A 386 -4.71 -5.31 -17.43
N LYS A 387 -4.32 -6.59 -17.59
CA LYS A 387 -3.81 -7.46 -16.52
C LYS A 387 -2.60 -6.87 -15.80
N ARG A 388 -1.67 -6.27 -16.55
CA ARG A 388 -0.49 -5.57 -16.01
C ARG A 388 -0.83 -4.24 -15.35
N GLY A 389 -2.05 -3.73 -15.50
CA GLY A 389 -2.45 -2.40 -15.03
C GLY A 389 -1.79 -1.24 -15.81
N LEU A 390 -1.25 -1.50 -17.00
CA LEU A 390 -0.71 -0.47 -17.91
C LEU A 390 -1.84 0.34 -18.56
N VAL A 391 -2.95 -0.34 -18.85
CA VAL A 391 -4.16 0.25 -19.43
C VAL A 391 -5.33 -0.11 -18.54
N GLU A 392 -6.25 0.82 -18.30
CA GLU A 392 -7.48 0.49 -17.57
C GLU A 392 -8.53 -0.14 -18.49
N PRO A 393 -9.32 -1.13 -18.02
CA PRO A 393 -10.45 -1.65 -18.77
C PRO A 393 -11.51 -0.55 -18.95
N ARG A 394 -12.01 -0.40 -20.18
CA ARG A 394 -13.05 0.58 -20.54
C ARG A 394 -14.08 -0.07 -21.45
N ALA A 395 -15.33 0.38 -21.34
CA ALA A 395 -16.38 0.07 -22.31
C ALA A 395 -16.56 1.25 -23.28
N PRO A 396 -16.89 1.00 -24.56
CA PRO A 396 -17.23 2.08 -25.48
C PRO A 396 -18.46 2.84 -24.97
N SER A 397 -18.42 4.18 -25.04
CA SER A 397 -19.56 5.01 -24.70
C SER A 397 -20.57 4.97 -25.84
N THR A 398 -21.55 4.06 -25.75
CA THR A 398 -22.65 3.95 -26.74
C THR A 398 -23.70 5.03 -26.60
N LYS A 399 -23.69 5.77 -25.48
CA LYS A 399 -24.57 6.93 -25.31
C LYS A 399 -23.98 8.07 -26.12
N GLU A 400 -24.63 8.42 -27.22
CA GLU A 400 -24.40 9.70 -27.85
C GLU A 400 -24.56 10.78 -26.78
N PRO A 401 -23.64 11.76 -26.72
CA PRO A 401 -23.80 12.86 -25.79
C PRO A 401 -25.16 13.49 -26.06
N ARG A 402 -25.99 13.66 -25.02
CA ARG A 402 -27.27 14.37 -25.12
C ARG A 402 -26.98 15.80 -25.58
N ARG A 403 -27.00 16.01 -26.90
CA ARG A 403 -26.92 17.35 -27.48
C ARG A 403 -28.31 17.95 -27.33
N ALA A 404 -28.38 19.16 -26.78
CA ALA A 404 -29.61 19.93 -26.85
C ALA A 404 -30.02 20.02 -28.34
N ALA A 405 -31.30 19.83 -28.62
CA ALA A 405 -31.82 19.95 -29.98
C ALA A 405 -31.42 21.32 -30.54
N THR A 406 -30.50 21.32 -31.50
CA THR A 406 -30.02 22.57 -32.10
C THR A 406 -31.11 23.08 -33.01
N LYS A 407 -31.68 24.25 -32.68
CA LYS A 407 -32.63 24.91 -33.56
C LYS A 407 -31.84 25.52 -34.72
N THR A 408 -31.97 24.94 -35.90
CA THR A 408 -31.49 25.57 -37.13
C THR A 408 -32.47 26.69 -37.48
N TYR A 409 -31.97 27.92 -37.61
CA TYR A 409 -32.75 29.07 -38.04
C TYR A 409 -32.15 29.59 -39.34
N GLU A 410 -33.01 29.83 -40.33
CA GLU A 410 -32.60 30.48 -41.57
C GLU A 410 -32.14 31.90 -41.27
N THR A 411 -30.97 32.28 -41.78
CA THR A 411 -30.47 33.64 -41.55
C THR A 411 -31.44 34.68 -42.11
N HIS A 412 -31.56 35.82 -41.42
CA HIS A 412 -32.50 36.89 -41.81
C HIS A 412 -32.29 37.40 -43.25
N ALA A 413 -31.06 37.31 -43.77
CA ALA A 413 -30.72 37.68 -45.14
C ALA A 413 -31.46 36.82 -46.18
N TYR A 414 -31.51 35.50 -45.96
CA TYR A 414 -32.24 34.57 -46.83
C TYR A 414 -33.76 34.67 -46.62
N LYS A 415 -34.20 34.94 -45.40
CA LYS A 415 -35.63 35.06 -45.07
C LYS A 415 -36.28 36.33 -45.64
N ARG A 416 -35.50 37.37 -45.94
CA ARG A 416 -35.98 38.67 -46.48
C ARG A 416 -35.56 38.92 -47.92
N PHE A 417 -35.04 37.90 -48.60
CA PHE A 417 -34.69 38.01 -50.01
C PHE A 417 -35.98 37.93 -50.84
N HIS A 418 -36.47 39.09 -51.27
CA HIS A 418 -37.64 39.26 -52.13
C HIS A 418 -37.23 39.79 -53.48
#